data_AF-A0A7K2Q400-F1
#
_entry.id   AF-A0A7K2Q400-F1
#
_cell.length_a   1.000
_cell.length_b   1.000
_cell.length_c   1.000
_cell.angle_alpha   90.00
_cell.angle_beta   90.00
_cell.angle_gamma   90.00
#
_symmetry.space_group_name_H-M   'P 1'
#
loop_
_entity.id
_entity.type
_entity.pdbx_description
1 polymer ?
#
loop_
_entity_poly.entity_id
_entity_poly.type
_entity_poly.pdbx_seq_one_letter_code
_entity_poly.pdbx_strand_id
1 'polypeptide(L)'
;MGQFPPAGARRSPRPPSPGQADALFGLEELSAGPSSAAPARSGPLVGPSFRDSPAARRMLSVREIHAEPAAAASPRGREILARFPGARVIDVDSHWRIPDLHGNEGNLERWVRVKSEVLVLGEKKTLTTRPNGRSADWIAPGAANGCAMACAYCYVPRRKGYANPITVFTNIEQIITHLGRHVARQGHKPEPNQCDETAWIYDIGENNDCSVDALVCENTADLVRAFSRWPTAKASFATKFVNPDLLLLDPRGRTRVRFSVMPPQDSRLLDIRTSPVEQRIAAAADFLEAGYEVHFNLSPVVVRPGWEEDWGQLLRHMDDVLPAAVKEQAAAEVIMLTHNKDLHELNLAWHPRAEEVLWRPDLQQAKRSENGSLNVRYRNLDKAAAVDSVRRLVASNAPWLRIRYAF
;
A
#
# COMPACT_ATOMS: atom_id res chain seq x y z
N MET A 1 -16.62 -65.50 -26.12
CA MET A 1 -17.30 -64.83 -24.99
C MET A 1 -17.19 -63.33 -25.21
N GLY A 2 -18.29 -62.70 -25.60
CA GLY A 2 -18.37 -61.28 -25.90
C GLY A 2 -19.66 -61.02 -26.66
N GLN A 3 -20.52 -60.14 -26.15
CA GLN A 3 -21.72 -59.67 -26.85
C GLN A 3 -22.22 -58.36 -26.20
N PHE A 4 -22.10 -57.28 -26.98
CA PHE A 4 -22.82 -56.01 -26.81
C PHE A 4 -24.27 -56.17 -27.27
N PRO A 5 -25.24 -55.38 -26.77
CA PRO A 5 -26.55 -55.23 -27.41
C PRO A 5 -26.56 -54.04 -28.41
N PRO A 6 -27.51 -54.02 -29.36
CA PRO A 6 -27.33 -53.40 -30.66
C PRO A 6 -27.91 -51.98 -30.80
N ALA A 7 -27.41 -51.27 -31.81
CA ALA A 7 -27.94 -50.01 -32.32
C ALA A 7 -29.29 -50.21 -33.04
N GLY A 8 -30.28 -49.38 -32.69
CA GLY A 8 -31.57 -49.24 -33.37
C GLY A 8 -31.73 -47.85 -33.97
N ALA A 9 -32.12 -47.80 -35.25
CA ALA A 9 -32.05 -46.64 -36.12
C ALA A 9 -33.26 -45.68 -36.07
N ARG A 10 -32.93 -44.38 -36.19
CA ARG A 10 -33.56 -43.27 -36.92
C ARG A 10 -35.09 -43.11 -36.93
N ARG A 11 -35.54 -41.93 -36.45
CA ARG A 11 -36.48 -41.07 -37.19
C ARG A 11 -36.04 -39.61 -37.13
N SER A 12 -35.69 -39.07 -38.29
CA SER A 12 -35.39 -37.64 -38.52
C SER A 12 -36.69 -36.84 -38.63
N PRO A 13 -36.83 -35.67 -37.98
CA PRO A 13 -37.93 -34.75 -38.29
C PRO A 13 -37.67 -34.02 -39.62
N ARG A 14 -38.73 -33.90 -40.43
CA ARG A 14 -38.80 -33.14 -41.69
C ARG A 14 -38.41 -31.66 -41.50
N PRO A 15 -37.81 -31.02 -42.52
CA PRO A 15 -37.49 -29.59 -42.48
C PRO A 15 -38.75 -28.73 -42.71
N PRO A 16 -38.86 -27.55 -42.09
CA PRO A 16 -39.82 -26.54 -42.52
C PRO A 16 -39.35 -25.85 -43.81
N SER A 17 -40.33 -25.51 -44.64
CA SER A 17 -40.22 -24.90 -45.97
C SER A 17 -39.51 -23.54 -45.97
N PRO A 18 -38.77 -23.17 -47.04
CA PRO A 18 -38.14 -21.85 -47.17
C PRO A 18 -39.02 -20.84 -47.94
N GLY A 19 -39.06 -19.60 -47.46
CA GLY A 19 -39.59 -18.41 -48.15
C GLY A 19 -40.00 -17.29 -47.16
N GLN A 20 -39.05 -16.45 -46.72
CA GLN A 20 -38.91 -15.00 -47.05
C GLN A 20 -39.99 -14.08 -46.42
N ALA A 21 -39.72 -13.00 -45.69
CA ALA A 21 -38.54 -12.15 -45.55
C ALA A 21 -38.59 -11.23 -44.29
N ASP A 22 -37.40 -10.82 -43.82
CA ASP A 22 -36.95 -9.53 -43.25
C ASP A 22 -37.44 -8.90 -41.92
N ALA A 23 -36.42 -8.28 -41.27
CA ALA A 23 -36.41 -7.18 -40.27
C ALA A 23 -36.64 -7.56 -38.79
N LEU A 24 -35.60 -7.58 -37.93
CA LEU A 24 -34.96 -6.47 -37.18
C LEU A 24 -35.72 -6.03 -35.89
N PHE A 25 -34.96 -5.99 -34.77
CA PHE A 25 -35.28 -5.47 -33.41
C PHE A 25 -36.19 -6.39 -32.54
N GLY A 26 -36.03 -6.56 -31.23
CA GLY A 26 -35.10 -6.07 -30.21
C GLY A 26 -35.50 -6.75 -28.88
N LEU A 27 -34.52 -7.26 -28.13
CA LEU A 27 -34.74 -7.92 -26.82
C LEU A 27 -34.68 -6.86 -25.71
N GLU A 28 -35.78 -6.15 -25.52
CA GLU A 28 -36.05 -5.33 -24.33
C GLU A 28 -37.37 -5.78 -23.74
N GLU A 29 -37.33 -6.87 -22.97
CA GLU A 29 -38.31 -7.20 -21.95
C GLU A 29 -37.82 -8.50 -21.32
N LEU A 30 -37.21 -8.40 -20.13
CA LEU A 30 -37.41 -9.34 -19.03
C LEU A 30 -36.63 -8.89 -17.77
N SER A 31 -37.44 -8.47 -16.79
CA SER A 31 -37.22 -8.42 -15.35
C SER A 31 -36.50 -7.21 -14.74
N ALA A 32 -37.33 -6.22 -14.41
CA ALA A 32 -37.12 -5.32 -13.28
C ALA A 32 -37.55 -6.02 -11.97
N GLY A 33 -36.72 -5.89 -10.93
CA GLY A 33 -37.05 -6.12 -9.52
C GLY A 33 -36.39 -5.00 -8.69
N PRO A 34 -36.98 -4.57 -7.55
CA PRO A 34 -36.61 -3.30 -6.94
C PRO A 34 -35.34 -3.45 -6.09
N SER A 35 -34.21 -2.99 -6.63
CA SER A 35 -33.04 -2.70 -5.81
C SER A 35 -33.18 -1.28 -5.25
N SER A 36 -33.49 -1.16 -3.96
CA SER A 36 -33.33 0.11 -3.24
C SER A 36 -31.85 0.34 -2.94
N ALA A 37 -31.04 0.53 -3.99
CA ALA A 37 -29.73 1.12 -3.85
C ALA A 37 -29.92 2.62 -3.67
N ALA A 38 -29.53 3.15 -2.51
CA ALA A 38 -29.30 4.58 -2.37
C ALA A 38 -28.37 5.06 -3.52
N PRO A 39 -28.62 6.23 -4.12
CA PRO A 39 -27.84 6.66 -5.27
C PRO A 39 -26.38 6.82 -4.83
N ALA A 40 -25.50 6.05 -5.47
CA ALA A 40 -24.06 6.30 -5.43
C ALA A 40 -23.83 7.78 -5.71
N ARG A 41 -23.02 8.45 -4.91
CA ARG A 41 -22.58 9.83 -5.18
C ARG A 41 -21.67 9.81 -6.40
N SER A 42 -22.24 9.71 -7.59
CA SER A 42 -21.57 9.77 -8.89
C SER A 42 -21.50 11.22 -9.40
N GLY A 43 -21.01 12.10 -8.53
CA GLY A 43 -20.52 13.41 -8.94
C GLY A 43 -19.03 13.50 -8.60
N PRO A 44 -18.19 14.15 -9.42
CA PRO A 44 -16.86 14.50 -8.96
C PRO A 44 -17.04 15.29 -7.65
N LEU A 45 -16.28 14.96 -6.60
CA LEU A 45 -16.17 15.84 -5.45
C LEU A 45 -15.53 17.14 -5.98
N VAL A 46 -16.36 18.08 -6.43
CA VAL A 46 -15.96 19.40 -6.94
C VAL A 46 -15.56 20.23 -5.74
N GLY A 47 -14.41 19.89 -5.17
CA GLY A 47 -13.73 20.62 -4.12
C GLY A 47 -12.27 20.85 -4.52
N PRO A 48 -11.59 21.80 -3.87
CA PRO A 48 -10.14 21.95 -4.04
C PRO A 48 -9.45 20.64 -3.63
N SER A 49 -8.48 20.20 -4.42
CA SER A 49 -7.71 18.97 -4.14
C SER A 49 -7.07 19.03 -2.75
N PHE A 50 -7.15 17.94 -1.99
CA PHE A 50 -6.61 17.84 -0.64
C PHE A 50 -5.11 18.16 -0.61
N ARG A 51 -4.37 17.80 -1.67
CA ARG A 51 -2.95 18.11 -1.84
C ARG A 51 -2.60 19.60 -1.79
N ASP A 52 -3.57 20.49 -2.01
CA ASP A 52 -3.37 21.94 -1.97
C ASP A 52 -3.80 22.56 -0.62
N SER A 53 -4.39 21.74 0.28
CA SER A 53 -4.87 22.14 1.59
C SER A 53 -3.74 22.51 2.57
N PRO A 54 -4.04 23.29 3.63
CA PRO A 54 -3.07 23.56 4.69
C PRO A 54 -2.55 22.28 5.38
N ALA A 55 -3.36 21.22 5.47
CA ALA A 55 -2.93 19.95 6.07
C ALA A 55 -1.86 19.26 5.21
N ALA A 56 -2.06 19.19 3.90
CA ALA A 56 -1.07 18.68 2.96
C ALA A 56 0.22 19.52 2.98
N ARG A 57 0.13 20.85 3.02
CA ARG A 57 1.29 21.74 3.11
C ARG A 57 2.08 21.60 4.42
N ARG A 58 1.43 21.20 5.52
CA ARG A 58 2.13 20.84 6.77
C ARG A 58 2.87 19.52 6.66
N MET A 59 2.34 18.58 5.87
CA MET A 59 3.02 17.31 5.56
C MET A 59 4.24 17.54 4.66
N LEU A 60 4.07 18.33 3.60
CA LEU A 60 5.11 18.65 2.62
C LEU A 60 5.19 20.16 2.39
N SER A 61 6.22 20.77 2.98
CA SER A 61 6.56 22.18 2.81
C SER A 61 7.85 22.30 2.01
N VAL A 62 7.85 21.79 0.79
CA VAL A 62 9.07 21.63 -0.04
C VAL A 62 9.74 22.98 -0.28
N ARG A 63 11.00 23.09 0.14
CA ARG A 63 11.89 24.24 -0.03
C ARG A 63 13.10 23.93 -0.90
N GLU A 64 13.45 22.65 -1.04
CA GLU A 64 14.64 22.21 -1.76
C GLU A 64 14.31 20.97 -2.59
N ILE A 65 14.80 20.95 -3.82
CA ILE A 65 14.65 19.82 -4.75
C ILE A 65 16.03 19.49 -5.31
N HIS A 66 16.57 18.33 -4.93
CA HIS A 66 17.74 17.77 -5.60
C HIS A 66 17.29 16.98 -6.81
N ALA A 67 17.76 17.31 -8.01
CA ALA A 67 17.28 16.65 -9.23
C ALA A 67 18.43 16.17 -10.11
N GLU A 68 18.33 14.92 -10.58
CA GLU A 68 19.09 14.51 -11.76
C GLU A 68 18.64 15.34 -12.96
N PRO A 69 19.54 15.87 -13.82
CA PRO A 69 19.15 16.73 -14.93
C PRO A 69 18.11 16.11 -15.87
N ALA A 70 18.26 14.81 -16.19
CA ALA A 70 17.27 14.08 -16.98
C ALA A 70 15.90 13.99 -16.27
N ALA A 71 15.91 13.78 -14.96
CA ALA A 71 14.70 13.68 -14.16
C ALA A 71 13.96 15.01 -14.06
N ALA A 72 14.68 16.13 -13.95
CA ALA A 72 14.13 17.49 -13.98
C ALA A 72 13.54 17.84 -15.36
N ALA A 73 14.21 17.43 -16.43
CA ALA A 73 13.80 17.72 -17.80
C ALA A 73 12.60 16.88 -18.28
N SER A 74 12.30 15.75 -17.63
CA SER A 74 11.19 14.86 -18.01
C SER A 74 9.82 15.54 -17.82
N PRO A 75 8.74 15.08 -18.48
CA PRO A 75 7.40 15.65 -18.31
C PRO A 75 6.97 15.71 -16.84
N ARG A 76 7.10 14.59 -16.12
CA ARG A 76 6.78 14.51 -14.68
C ARG A 76 7.70 15.40 -13.84
N GLY A 77 8.97 15.51 -14.18
CA GLY A 77 9.91 16.42 -13.52
C GLY A 77 9.45 17.88 -13.59
N ARG A 78 9.13 18.35 -14.80
CA ARG A 78 8.65 19.72 -15.02
C ARG A 78 7.34 20.01 -14.28
N GLU A 79 6.42 19.05 -14.22
CA GLU A 79 5.19 19.18 -13.45
C GLU A 79 5.47 19.34 -11.94
N ILE A 80 6.39 18.55 -11.39
CA ILE A 80 6.78 18.66 -9.98
C ILE A 80 7.45 20.00 -9.69
N LEU A 81 8.37 20.45 -10.55
CA LEU A 81 9.03 21.74 -10.40
C LEU A 81 8.02 22.91 -10.47
N ALA A 82 7.07 22.86 -11.40
CA ALA A 82 6.00 23.85 -11.51
C ALA A 82 5.07 23.87 -10.29
N ARG A 83 4.89 22.72 -9.61
CA ARG A 83 4.11 22.62 -8.37
C ARG A 83 4.80 23.26 -7.17
N PHE A 84 6.13 23.29 -7.15
CA PHE A 84 6.93 23.88 -6.08
C PHE A 84 7.81 25.03 -6.59
N PRO A 85 7.21 26.12 -7.12
CA PRO A 85 7.96 27.17 -7.81
C PRO A 85 8.89 27.97 -6.87
N GLY A 86 8.65 27.92 -5.56
CA GLY A 86 9.50 28.56 -4.54
C GLY A 86 10.62 27.68 -4.01
N ALA A 87 10.73 26.42 -4.46
CA ALA A 87 11.79 25.53 -4.00
C ALA A 87 13.10 25.80 -4.76
N ARG A 88 14.22 25.79 -4.02
CA ARG A 88 15.56 25.85 -4.61
C ARG A 88 15.86 24.52 -5.29
N VAL A 89 16.15 24.57 -6.59
CA VAL A 89 16.53 23.38 -7.37
C VAL A 89 18.05 23.24 -7.37
N ILE A 90 18.54 22.03 -7.09
CA ILE A 90 19.95 21.70 -7.02
C ILE A 90 20.20 20.50 -7.93
N ASP A 91 21.06 20.68 -8.92
CA ASP A 91 21.43 19.58 -9.80
C ASP A 91 22.32 18.59 -9.04
N VAL A 92 22.02 17.30 -9.20
CA VAL A 92 22.82 16.20 -8.64
C VAL A 92 23.09 15.15 -9.70
N ASP A 93 24.29 14.55 -9.67
CA ASP A 93 24.64 13.48 -10.61
C ASP A 93 23.83 12.21 -10.39
N SER A 94 23.34 12.00 -9.17
CA SER A 94 22.60 10.80 -8.80
C SER A 94 21.65 11.02 -7.63
N HIS A 95 20.40 10.59 -7.78
CA HIS A 95 19.39 10.51 -6.72
C HIS A 95 19.75 9.55 -5.57
N TRP A 96 20.85 8.79 -5.71
CA TRP A 96 21.37 7.90 -4.67
C TRP A 96 22.48 8.58 -3.88
N ARG A 97 23.39 9.28 -4.56
CA ARG A 97 24.61 9.83 -3.96
C ARG A 97 24.48 11.34 -3.75
N ILE A 98 23.79 11.71 -2.67
CA ILE A 98 23.62 13.09 -2.21
C ILE A 98 24.26 13.19 -0.82
N PRO A 99 25.57 13.50 -0.72
CA PRO A 99 26.32 13.42 0.54
C PRO A 99 25.71 14.23 1.69
N ASP A 100 25.23 15.44 1.41
CA ASP A 100 24.66 16.34 2.43
C ASP A 100 23.33 15.83 3.01
N LEU A 101 22.67 14.90 2.31
CA LEU A 101 21.38 14.33 2.67
C LEU A 101 21.50 12.92 3.28
N HIS A 102 22.50 12.16 2.83
CA HIS A 102 22.69 10.75 3.12
C HIS A 102 24.01 10.51 3.87
N GLY A 103 24.18 11.07 5.07
CA GLY A 103 25.40 10.79 5.87
C GLY A 103 25.79 11.78 6.98
N ASN A 104 25.15 12.95 7.11
CA ASN A 104 25.53 13.91 8.14
C ASN A 104 24.87 13.61 9.50
N GLU A 105 25.66 13.21 10.50
CA GLU A 105 25.27 13.11 11.92
C GLU A 105 24.73 14.44 12.47
N GLY A 106 25.16 15.58 11.91
CA GLY A 106 24.67 16.93 12.26
C GLY A 106 23.22 17.24 11.84
N ASN A 107 22.52 16.31 11.18
CA ASN A 107 21.14 16.52 10.72
C ASN A 107 20.07 15.94 11.67
N LEU A 108 20.44 15.41 12.84
CA LEU A 108 19.50 14.90 13.85
C LEU A 108 18.42 15.93 14.24
N GLU A 109 18.82 17.19 14.49
CA GLU A 109 17.89 18.29 14.81
C GLU A 109 16.97 18.67 13.64
N ARG A 110 17.38 18.37 12.40
CA ARG A 110 16.64 18.67 11.17
C ARG A 110 16.00 17.44 10.54
N TRP A 111 16.09 16.27 11.15
CA TRP A 111 15.66 15.00 10.57
C TRP A 111 14.21 15.02 10.07
N VAL A 112 13.30 15.53 10.91
CA VAL A 112 11.88 15.71 10.54
C VAL A 112 11.73 16.76 9.44
N ARG A 113 12.51 17.86 9.49
CA ARG A 113 12.44 18.96 8.52
C ARG A 113 12.87 18.49 7.14
N VAL A 114 13.98 17.77 7.03
CA VAL A 114 14.48 17.20 5.77
C VAL A 114 13.37 16.40 5.08
N LYS A 115 12.67 15.54 5.81
CA LYS A 115 11.56 14.74 5.29
C LYS A 115 10.38 15.55 4.74
N SER A 116 10.16 16.75 5.26
CA SER A 116 9.06 17.63 4.85
C SER A 116 9.45 18.71 3.84
N GLU A 117 10.72 19.13 3.83
CA GLU A 117 11.20 20.30 3.08
C GLU A 117 12.06 19.91 1.87
N VAL A 118 12.57 18.68 1.80
CA VAL A 118 13.45 18.23 0.71
C VAL A 118 12.73 17.20 -0.14
N LEU A 119 12.82 17.34 -1.46
CA LEU A 119 12.51 16.28 -2.42
C LEU A 119 13.75 15.90 -3.22
N VAL A 120 13.78 14.67 -3.71
CA VAL A 120 14.77 14.21 -4.67
C VAL A 120 14.05 13.75 -5.95
N LEU A 121 14.49 14.20 -7.12
CA LEU A 121 14.02 13.72 -8.41
C LEU A 121 15.10 12.88 -9.07
N GLY A 122 14.74 11.67 -9.49
CA GLY A 122 15.64 10.78 -10.22
C GLY A 122 14.91 9.94 -11.24
N GLU A 123 15.66 9.15 -12.00
CA GLU A 123 15.10 8.11 -12.87
C GLU A 123 15.58 6.73 -12.42
N LYS A 124 14.68 5.74 -12.45
CA LYS A 124 15.10 4.35 -12.27
C LYS A 124 15.83 3.88 -13.54
N LYS A 125 17.12 3.60 -13.41
CA LYS A 125 17.93 3.03 -14.50
C LYS A 125 17.67 1.54 -14.71
N THR A 126 17.22 0.84 -13.66
CA THR A 126 16.84 -0.59 -13.73
C THR A 126 15.44 -0.78 -13.17
N LEU A 127 14.59 -1.43 -13.97
CA LEU A 127 13.23 -1.80 -13.60
C LEU A 127 13.19 -3.29 -13.29
N THR A 128 12.97 -3.62 -12.02
CA THR A 128 12.93 -5.01 -11.55
C THR A 128 11.60 -5.25 -10.84
N THR A 129 10.91 -6.29 -11.29
CA THR A 129 9.83 -6.92 -10.53
C THR A 129 10.41 -8.15 -9.86
N ARG A 130 10.20 -8.30 -8.55
CA ARG A 130 10.83 -9.37 -7.77
C ARG A 130 9.79 -10.10 -6.92
N PRO A 131 9.94 -11.41 -6.69
CA PRO A 131 8.99 -12.18 -5.91
C PRO A 131 8.94 -11.68 -4.47
N ASN A 132 7.76 -11.76 -3.86
CA ASN A 132 7.56 -11.48 -2.43
C ASN A 132 6.94 -12.70 -1.72
N GLY A 133 5.81 -13.19 -2.24
CA GLY A 133 5.12 -14.38 -1.73
C GLY A 133 4.50 -14.23 -0.34
N ARG A 134 4.39 -13.00 0.18
CA ARG A 134 3.78 -12.71 1.48
C ARG A 134 2.57 -11.79 1.35
N SER A 135 2.81 -10.48 1.34
CA SER A 135 1.77 -9.46 1.22
C SER A 135 1.25 -9.31 -0.20
N ALA A 136 2.15 -9.58 -1.15
CA ALA A 136 1.95 -9.53 -2.58
C ALA A 136 2.68 -10.71 -3.23
N ASP A 137 2.30 -11.04 -4.46
CA ASP A 137 3.06 -12.01 -5.27
C ASP A 137 4.39 -11.38 -5.70
N TRP A 138 4.34 -10.11 -6.06
CA TRP A 138 5.45 -9.35 -6.61
C TRP A 138 5.65 -8.02 -5.90
N ILE A 139 6.89 -7.56 -5.77
CA ILE A 139 7.21 -6.15 -5.54
C ILE A 139 7.47 -5.49 -6.89
N ALA A 140 6.71 -4.44 -7.19
CA ALA A 140 6.87 -3.64 -8.39
C ALA A 140 8.13 -2.77 -8.32
N PRO A 141 8.67 -2.30 -9.46
CA PRO A 141 9.58 -1.17 -9.46
C PRO A 141 8.87 0.06 -8.89
N GLY A 142 9.16 0.42 -7.64
CA GLY A 142 8.49 1.53 -6.95
C GLY A 142 8.70 2.88 -7.66
N ALA A 143 7.62 3.68 -7.74
CA ALA A 143 7.60 5.02 -8.35
C ALA A 143 8.12 6.12 -7.41
N ALA A 144 8.36 5.78 -6.14
CA ALA A 144 9.03 6.62 -5.17
C ALA A 144 9.86 5.77 -4.20
N ASN A 145 10.64 6.43 -3.36
CA ASN A 145 11.35 5.85 -2.23
C ASN A 145 11.51 6.90 -1.13
N GLY A 146 11.44 6.51 0.14
CA GLY A 146 11.42 7.45 1.27
C GLY A 146 10.00 7.91 1.60
N CYS A 147 9.88 8.77 2.61
CA CYS A 147 8.57 9.21 3.09
C CYS A 147 8.70 10.52 3.89
N ALA A 148 7.68 11.38 3.83
CA ALA A 148 7.59 12.59 4.65
C ALA A 148 7.17 12.33 6.11
N MET A 149 6.72 11.10 6.40
CA MET A 149 6.40 10.65 7.75
C MET A 149 7.66 10.18 8.49
N ALA A 150 7.53 10.00 9.80
CA ALA A 150 8.65 9.91 10.72
C ALA A 150 8.52 8.74 11.70
N CYS A 151 7.91 7.62 11.30
CA CYS A 151 7.72 6.47 12.19
C CYS A 151 9.05 6.02 12.83
N ALA A 152 9.10 5.92 14.16
CA ALA A 152 10.35 5.67 14.90
C ALA A 152 10.97 4.30 14.59
N TYR A 153 10.16 3.33 14.18
CA TYR A 153 10.59 1.97 13.84
C TYR A 153 10.83 1.76 12.33
N CYS A 154 10.72 2.80 11.50
CA CYS A 154 10.67 2.66 10.04
C CYS A 154 11.88 1.93 9.48
N TYR A 155 11.66 0.95 8.60
CA TYR A 155 12.74 0.18 7.98
C TYR A 155 13.29 0.80 6.69
N VAL A 156 12.48 1.60 5.99
CA VAL A 156 12.81 2.27 4.74
C VAL A 156 14.12 3.09 4.82
N PRO A 157 14.35 3.93 5.85
CA PRO A 157 15.57 4.74 5.93
C PRO A 157 16.87 3.94 6.12
N ARG A 158 16.80 2.68 6.60
CA ARG A 158 17.98 1.86 6.93
C ARG A 158 18.91 1.61 5.74
N ARG A 159 18.47 1.84 4.50
CA ARG A 159 19.27 1.63 3.27
C ARG A 159 19.89 2.88 2.68
N LYS A 160 19.28 4.07 2.88
CA LYS A 160 19.70 5.34 2.27
C LYS A 160 20.14 6.39 3.30
N GLY A 161 20.21 6.04 4.58
CA GLY A 161 20.49 7.00 5.65
C GLY A 161 19.21 7.60 6.22
N TYR A 162 19.26 7.99 7.49
CA TYR A 162 18.06 8.02 8.32
C TYR A 162 17.01 9.08 7.98
N ALA A 163 17.41 10.23 7.44
CA ALA A 163 16.47 11.27 7.05
C ALA A 163 15.66 10.96 5.78
N ASN A 164 16.08 9.98 4.95
CA ASN A 164 15.49 9.55 3.66
C ASN A 164 14.17 10.25 3.23
N PRO A 165 14.23 11.47 2.66
CA PRO A 165 13.06 12.16 2.15
C PRO A 165 12.52 11.47 0.91
N ILE A 166 11.39 11.95 0.38
CA ILE A 166 10.79 11.38 -0.82
C ILE A 166 11.72 11.62 -2.02
N THR A 167 12.25 10.52 -2.55
CA THR A 167 12.77 10.43 -3.91
C THR A 167 11.63 10.03 -4.84
N VAL A 168 11.25 10.90 -5.78
CA VAL A 168 10.28 10.58 -6.84
C VAL A 168 11.02 10.12 -8.09
N PHE A 169 10.58 9.01 -8.67
CA PHE A 169 11.08 8.56 -9.97
C PHE A 169 10.20 9.13 -11.09
N THR A 170 10.79 9.94 -11.95
CA THR A 170 10.02 10.72 -12.94
C THR A 170 9.77 9.96 -14.25
N ASN A 171 10.35 8.77 -14.44
CA ASN A 171 10.15 7.89 -15.60
C ASN A 171 8.98 6.90 -15.41
N ILE A 172 7.81 7.38 -15.00
CA ILE A 172 6.63 6.56 -14.64
C ILE A 172 6.08 5.75 -15.82
N GLU A 173 6.17 6.26 -17.04
CA GLU A 173 5.73 5.58 -18.26
C GLU A 173 6.55 4.32 -18.53
N GLN A 174 7.85 4.36 -18.21
CA GLN A 174 8.73 3.18 -18.33
C GLN A 174 8.37 2.13 -17.27
N ILE A 175 8.08 2.57 -16.04
CA ILE A 175 7.61 1.71 -14.93
C ILE A 175 6.31 1.00 -15.32
N ILE A 176 5.31 1.74 -15.82
CA ILE A 176 4.02 1.19 -16.25
C ILE A 176 4.19 0.24 -17.43
N THR A 177 5.03 0.59 -18.41
CA THR A 177 5.32 -0.28 -19.56
C THR A 177 5.96 -1.60 -19.12
N HIS A 178 6.93 -1.54 -18.20
CA HIS A 178 7.54 -2.74 -17.63
C HIS A 178 6.53 -3.62 -16.90
N LEU A 179 5.68 -3.00 -16.05
CA LEU A 179 4.63 -3.71 -15.33
C LEU A 179 3.63 -4.37 -16.29
N GLY A 180 3.17 -3.66 -17.33
CA GLY A 180 2.26 -4.21 -18.32
C GLY A 180 2.84 -5.45 -19.03
N ARG A 181 4.11 -5.40 -19.43
CA ARG A 181 4.81 -6.56 -20.00
C ARG A 181 4.93 -7.71 -19.00
N HIS A 182 5.19 -7.40 -17.72
CA HIS A 182 5.27 -8.42 -16.67
C HIS A 182 3.92 -9.09 -16.44
N VAL A 183 2.86 -8.31 -16.26
CA VAL A 183 1.48 -8.80 -16.08
C VAL A 183 1.06 -9.67 -17.27
N ALA A 184 1.29 -9.21 -18.50
CA ALA A 184 0.96 -9.98 -19.70
C ALA A 184 1.69 -11.34 -19.74
N ARG A 185 2.95 -11.39 -19.29
CA ARG A 185 3.73 -12.64 -19.22
C ARG A 185 3.20 -13.59 -18.14
N GLN A 186 2.73 -13.07 -17.01
CA GLN A 186 2.16 -13.90 -15.94
C GLN A 186 0.80 -14.51 -16.35
N GLY A 187 0.04 -13.83 -17.21
CA GLY A 187 -1.27 -14.31 -17.66
C GLY A 187 -2.27 -14.41 -16.51
N HIS A 188 -3.14 -15.41 -16.58
CA HIS A 188 -4.08 -15.73 -15.49
C HIS A 188 -3.34 -16.36 -14.32
N LYS A 189 -3.80 -16.07 -13.10
CA LYS A 189 -3.28 -16.72 -11.90
C LYS A 189 -3.77 -18.17 -11.88
N PRO A 190 -2.87 -19.17 -11.85
CA PRO A 190 -3.28 -20.57 -12.00
C PRO A 190 -3.98 -21.10 -10.74
N GLU A 191 -3.54 -20.66 -9.55
CA GLU A 191 -4.05 -21.14 -8.27
C GLU A 191 -4.18 -20.00 -7.26
N PRO A 192 -5.21 -20.03 -6.38
CA PRO A 192 -5.31 -19.16 -5.22
C PRO A 192 -4.07 -19.26 -4.33
N ASN A 193 -3.67 -18.14 -3.73
CA ASN A 193 -2.68 -18.17 -2.65
C ASN A 193 -3.00 -17.11 -1.60
N GLN A 194 -2.16 -16.99 -0.57
CA GLN A 194 -2.37 -16.03 0.52
C GLN A 194 -2.42 -14.56 0.07
N CYS A 195 -1.84 -14.22 -1.09
CA CYS A 195 -1.85 -12.86 -1.61
C CYS A 195 -3.24 -12.50 -2.11
N ASP A 196 -3.85 -13.37 -2.92
CA ASP A 196 -5.17 -13.19 -3.52
C ASP A 196 -5.64 -14.49 -4.19
N GLU A 197 -6.96 -14.66 -4.28
CA GLU A 197 -7.60 -15.84 -4.83
C GLU A 197 -7.54 -15.92 -6.37
N THR A 198 -7.54 -14.77 -7.06
CA THR A 198 -7.76 -14.73 -8.52
C THR A 198 -6.78 -13.84 -9.28
N ALA A 199 -6.15 -12.87 -8.62
CA ALA A 199 -5.29 -11.89 -9.28
C ALA A 199 -3.85 -11.93 -8.77
N TRP A 200 -2.90 -11.59 -9.64
CA TRP A 200 -1.52 -11.35 -9.25
C TRP A 200 -1.41 -10.01 -8.52
N ILE A 201 -0.90 -10.03 -7.29
CA ILE A 201 -0.76 -8.83 -6.46
C ILE A 201 0.63 -8.23 -6.62
N TYR A 202 0.69 -6.93 -6.88
CA TYR A 202 1.92 -6.15 -7.01
C TYR A 202 1.99 -5.10 -5.91
N ASP A 203 2.95 -5.23 -4.99
CA ASP A 203 3.21 -4.18 -4.01
C ASP A 203 3.92 -3.00 -4.69
N ILE A 204 3.26 -1.84 -4.73
CA ILE A 204 3.77 -0.59 -5.31
C ILE A 204 4.28 0.40 -4.23
N GLY A 205 4.16 0.03 -2.94
CA GLY A 205 4.46 0.88 -1.79
C GLY A 205 5.48 0.27 -0.83
N GLU A 206 6.40 -0.58 -1.30
CA GLU A 206 7.34 -1.23 -0.39
C GLU A 206 8.28 -0.22 0.30
N ASN A 207 8.86 0.74 -0.44
CA ASN A 207 9.83 1.68 0.13
C ASN A 207 9.32 3.12 0.21
N ASN A 208 8.00 3.32 0.17
CA ASN A 208 7.34 4.63 0.10
C ASN A 208 5.91 4.52 0.66
N ASP A 209 5.22 5.65 0.82
CA ASP A 209 3.79 5.67 1.15
C ASP A 209 3.04 6.35 0.02
N CYS A 210 2.31 5.58 -0.79
CA CYS A 210 1.65 6.08 -2.00
C CYS A 210 0.64 7.21 -1.74
N SER A 211 0.02 7.25 -0.54
CA SER A 211 -0.89 8.33 -0.16
C SER A 211 -0.16 9.64 0.07
N VAL A 212 1.05 9.58 0.63
CA VAL A 212 1.92 10.76 0.81
C VAL A 212 2.53 11.16 -0.53
N ASP A 213 2.97 10.20 -1.35
CA ASP A 213 3.56 10.48 -2.66
C ASP A 213 2.57 11.17 -3.61
N ALA A 214 1.27 10.88 -3.48
CA ALA A 214 0.20 11.54 -4.23
C ALA A 214 0.08 13.05 -3.94
N LEU A 215 0.67 13.53 -2.83
CA LEU A 215 0.76 14.98 -2.56
C LEU A 215 1.83 15.67 -3.44
N VAL A 216 2.79 14.90 -3.96
CA VAL A 216 3.90 15.39 -4.79
C VAL A 216 3.51 15.39 -6.28
N CYS A 217 2.95 14.29 -6.78
CA CYS A 217 2.60 14.14 -8.19
C CYS A 217 1.58 13.02 -8.45
N GLU A 218 1.18 12.85 -9.71
CA GLU A 218 0.16 11.86 -10.12
C GLU A 218 0.69 10.43 -10.27
N ASN A 219 1.94 10.12 -9.93
CA ASN A 219 2.49 8.76 -10.12
C ASN A 219 1.63 7.66 -9.48
N THR A 220 1.11 7.88 -8.28
CA THR A 220 0.17 6.95 -7.62
C THR A 220 -1.10 6.78 -8.45
N ALA A 221 -1.67 7.88 -8.96
CA ALA A 221 -2.86 7.85 -9.78
C ALA A 221 -2.62 7.14 -11.13
N ASP A 222 -1.46 7.35 -11.76
CA ASP A 222 -1.10 6.65 -13.00
C ASP A 222 -1.00 5.14 -12.81
N LEU A 223 -0.45 4.69 -11.69
CA LEU A 223 -0.41 3.27 -11.34
C LEU A 223 -1.82 2.73 -11.11
N VAL A 224 -2.66 3.40 -10.32
CA VAL A 224 -4.06 2.99 -10.12
C VAL A 224 -4.80 2.87 -11.46
N ARG A 225 -4.68 3.87 -12.34
CA ARG A 225 -5.27 3.86 -13.69
C ARG A 225 -4.68 2.78 -14.59
N ALA A 226 -3.42 2.39 -14.42
CA ALA A 226 -2.80 1.31 -15.18
C ALA A 226 -3.35 -0.05 -14.73
N PHE A 227 -3.37 -0.31 -13.42
CA PHE A 227 -3.87 -1.56 -12.86
C PHE A 227 -5.38 -1.76 -13.07
N SER A 228 -6.18 -0.70 -13.10
CA SER A 228 -7.62 -0.81 -13.43
C SER A 228 -7.90 -1.35 -14.84
N ARG A 229 -6.89 -1.37 -15.73
CA ARG A 229 -6.96 -1.94 -17.08
C ARG A 229 -6.46 -3.38 -17.17
N TRP A 230 -5.91 -3.95 -16.09
CA TRP A 230 -5.32 -5.29 -16.09
C TRP A 230 -6.16 -6.27 -15.27
N PRO A 231 -7.06 -7.06 -15.89
CA PRO A 231 -8.01 -7.90 -15.18
C PRO A 231 -7.36 -9.06 -14.39
N THR A 232 -6.11 -9.40 -14.68
CA THR A 232 -5.37 -10.48 -13.99
C THR A 232 -4.45 -9.98 -12.87
N ALA A 233 -4.42 -8.67 -12.60
CA ALA A 233 -3.51 -8.09 -11.61
C ALA A 233 -4.21 -7.04 -10.72
N LYS A 234 -3.67 -6.84 -9.52
CA LYS A 234 -4.03 -5.71 -8.65
C LYS A 234 -2.77 -5.02 -8.14
N ALA A 235 -2.81 -3.70 -8.07
CA ALA A 235 -1.86 -2.95 -7.25
C ALA A 235 -2.18 -3.17 -5.77
N SER A 236 -1.18 -3.08 -4.91
CA SER A 236 -1.34 -3.09 -3.47
C SER A 236 -0.36 -2.11 -2.84
N PHE A 237 -0.80 -1.34 -1.85
CA PHE A 237 0.09 -0.53 -1.02
C PHE A 237 -0.45 -0.42 0.39
N ALA A 238 0.45 -0.26 1.35
CA ALA A 238 0.07 0.08 2.71
C ALA A 238 0.24 1.58 2.95
N THR A 239 -0.63 2.17 3.77
CA THR A 239 -0.52 3.58 4.13
C THR A 239 -0.81 3.84 5.60
N LYS A 240 -0.18 4.88 6.14
CA LYS A 240 -0.49 5.50 7.44
C LYS A 240 -1.07 6.91 7.30
N PHE A 241 -1.30 7.37 6.07
CA PHE A 241 -1.77 8.70 5.76
C PHE A 241 -3.06 8.62 4.96
N VAL A 242 -4.14 9.14 5.52
CA VAL A 242 -5.43 9.24 4.84
C VAL A 242 -5.37 10.42 3.87
N ASN A 243 -5.41 10.13 2.58
CA ASN A 243 -5.43 11.13 1.51
C ASN A 243 -6.77 11.06 0.74
N PRO A 244 -7.70 12.01 0.99
CA PRO A 244 -8.99 12.05 0.30
C PRO A 244 -8.91 12.20 -1.23
N ASP A 245 -7.81 12.72 -1.80
CA ASP A 245 -7.68 12.82 -3.26
C ASP A 245 -7.66 11.44 -3.93
N LEU A 246 -7.29 10.38 -3.20
CA LEU A 246 -7.33 9.02 -3.73
C LEU A 246 -8.76 8.52 -3.97
N LEU A 247 -9.76 9.07 -3.26
CA LEU A 247 -11.18 8.75 -3.47
C LEU A 247 -11.69 9.24 -4.83
N LEU A 248 -10.95 10.13 -5.50
CA LEU A 248 -11.30 10.65 -6.83
C LEU A 248 -10.86 9.72 -7.98
N LEU A 249 -10.16 8.63 -7.66
CA LEU A 249 -9.66 7.66 -8.63
C LEU A 249 -10.68 6.55 -8.87
N ASP A 250 -10.55 5.86 -10.00
CA ASP A 250 -11.38 4.71 -10.39
C ASP A 250 -10.53 3.41 -10.42
N PRO A 251 -10.26 2.79 -9.26
CA PRO A 251 -9.46 1.58 -9.13
C PRO A 251 -10.13 0.31 -9.68
N ARG A 252 -11.47 0.27 -9.84
CA ARG A 252 -12.24 -0.89 -10.37
C ARG A 252 -11.96 -2.23 -9.69
N GLY A 253 -11.75 -2.24 -8.38
CA GLY A 253 -11.37 -3.45 -7.63
C GLY A 253 -9.96 -3.97 -7.96
N ARG A 254 -9.16 -3.19 -8.71
CA ARG A 254 -7.78 -3.55 -9.13
C ARG A 254 -6.70 -2.81 -8.36
N THR A 255 -7.06 -2.16 -7.25
CA THR A 255 -6.10 -1.64 -6.29
C THR A 255 -6.55 -1.98 -4.88
N ARG A 256 -5.64 -2.57 -4.10
CA ARG A 256 -5.83 -2.88 -2.69
C ARG A 256 -5.10 -1.86 -1.82
N VAL A 257 -5.83 -1.15 -0.97
CA VAL A 257 -5.27 -0.25 0.05
C VAL A 257 -5.23 -0.98 1.38
N ARG A 258 -4.08 -0.95 2.05
CA ARG A 258 -3.88 -1.53 3.38
C ARG A 258 -3.65 -0.44 4.41
N PHE A 259 -4.64 -0.14 5.23
CA PHE A 259 -4.46 0.82 6.32
C PHE A 259 -3.63 0.19 7.43
N SER A 260 -2.46 0.74 7.70
CA SER A 260 -1.64 0.28 8.82
C SER A 260 -2.18 0.83 10.12
N VAL A 261 -2.49 -0.06 11.06
CA VAL A 261 -3.04 0.29 12.38
C VAL A 261 -2.20 -0.34 13.47
N MET A 262 -2.25 0.29 14.64
CA MET A 262 -1.69 -0.18 15.90
C MET A 262 -2.46 0.49 17.04
N PRO A 263 -2.32 0.06 18.30
CA PRO A 263 -3.06 0.70 19.38
C PRO A 263 -2.82 2.22 19.42
N PRO A 264 -3.86 3.06 19.65
CA PRO A 264 -3.72 4.51 19.53
C PRO A 264 -2.65 5.15 20.42
N GLN A 265 -2.37 4.56 21.58
CA GLN A 265 -1.28 5.03 22.45
C GLN A 265 0.10 4.73 21.84
N ASP A 266 0.28 3.54 21.25
CA ASP A 266 1.49 3.20 20.51
C ASP A 266 1.67 4.08 19.29
N SER A 267 0.60 4.32 18.54
CA SER A 267 0.65 5.18 17.36
C SER A 267 1.06 6.61 17.72
N ARG A 268 0.53 7.17 18.82
CA ARG A 268 0.94 8.49 19.32
C ARG A 268 2.43 8.56 19.66
N LEU A 269 3.01 7.48 20.18
CA LEU A 269 4.43 7.42 20.50
C LEU A 269 5.29 7.15 19.25
N LEU A 270 4.85 6.27 18.36
CA LEU A 270 5.70 5.64 17.36
C LEU A 270 5.42 6.08 15.91
N ASP A 271 4.18 6.44 15.57
CA ASP A 271 3.75 6.85 14.23
C ASP A 271 3.82 8.37 14.04
N ILE A 272 5.03 8.93 14.05
CA ILE A 272 5.23 10.39 13.95
C ILE A 272 4.84 10.91 12.57
N ARG A 273 4.05 12.00 12.55
CA ARG A 273 3.53 12.67 11.34
C ARG A 273 2.69 11.74 10.47
N THR A 274 1.79 10.98 11.08
CA THR A 274 0.83 10.12 10.37
C THR A 274 -0.60 10.57 10.66
N SER A 275 -1.60 10.04 9.94
CA SER A 275 -3.00 10.20 10.35
C SER A 275 -3.25 9.42 11.64
N PRO A 276 -4.06 9.93 12.59
CA PRO A 276 -4.52 9.14 13.74
C PRO A 276 -5.15 7.80 13.32
N VAL A 277 -4.99 6.77 14.15
CA VAL A 277 -5.46 5.41 13.84
C VAL A 277 -6.96 5.38 13.57
N GLU A 278 -7.72 6.14 14.35
CA GLU A 278 -9.18 6.26 14.23
C GLU A 278 -9.57 6.82 12.86
N GLN A 279 -8.81 7.77 12.32
CA GLN A 279 -9.04 8.30 10.98
C GLN A 279 -8.72 7.26 9.89
N ARG A 280 -7.68 6.43 10.10
CA ARG A 280 -7.35 5.34 9.16
C ARG A 280 -8.45 4.28 9.12
N ILE A 281 -9.05 3.97 10.27
CA ILE A 281 -10.19 3.04 10.37
C ILE A 281 -11.42 3.65 9.70
N ALA A 282 -11.75 4.91 10.01
CA ALA A 282 -12.91 5.60 9.47
C ALA A 282 -12.86 5.73 7.93
N ALA A 283 -11.67 5.90 7.35
CA ALA A 283 -11.50 6.00 5.90
C ALA A 283 -11.77 4.69 5.14
N ALA A 284 -11.84 3.54 5.82
CA ALA A 284 -11.96 2.24 5.16
C ALA A 284 -13.24 2.12 4.31
N ALA A 285 -14.37 2.63 4.79
CA ALA A 285 -15.64 2.59 4.08
C ALA A 285 -15.59 3.44 2.80
N ASP A 286 -15.12 4.69 2.90
CA ASP A 286 -15.01 5.61 1.77
C ASP A 286 -14.12 5.03 0.66
N PHE A 287 -13.00 4.40 1.02
CA PHE A 287 -12.11 3.77 0.04
C PHE A 287 -12.76 2.54 -0.61
N LEU A 288 -13.50 1.73 0.15
CA LEU A 288 -14.24 0.60 -0.42
C LEU A 288 -15.31 1.09 -1.41
N GLU A 289 -16.07 2.13 -1.05
CA GLU A 289 -17.09 2.75 -1.91
C GLU A 289 -16.49 3.37 -3.18
N ALA A 290 -15.28 3.93 -3.10
CA ALA A 290 -14.52 4.40 -4.27
C ALA A 290 -14.00 3.25 -5.16
N GLY A 291 -14.26 1.98 -4.81
CA GLY A 291 -13.91 0.81 -5.61
C GLY A 291 -12.53 0.22 -5.30
N TYR A 292 -11.88 0.64 -4.21
CA TYR A 292 -10.69 -0.05 -3.72
C TYR A 292 -11.07 -1.35 -3.01
N GLU A 293 -10.14 -2.30 -3.02
CA GLU A 293 -10.16 -3.38 -2.04
C GLU A 293 -9.48 -2.89 -0.75
N VAL A 294 -10.07 -3.11 0.42
CA VAL A 294 -9.58 -2.49 1.67
C VAL A 294 -9.20 -3.54 2.70
N HIS A 295 -7.92 -3.54 3.06
CA HIS A 295 -7.35 -4.45 4.04
C HIS A 295 -6.70 -3.66 5.20
N PHE A 296 -6.31 -4.36 6.26
CA PHE A 296 -5.60 -3.77 7.39
C PHE A 296 -4.22 -4.39 7.56
N ASN A 297 -3.26 -3.60 8.01
CA ASN A 297 -1.92 -4.05 8.36
C ASN A 297 -1.71 -3.79 9.85
N LEU A 298 -1.80 -4.85 10.66
CA LEU A 298 -1.59 -4.80 12.11
C LEU A 298 -0.07 -4.78 12.36
N SER A 299 0.53 -3.60 12.24
CA SER A 299 1.98 -3.49 12.08
C SER A 299 2.60 -2.13 12.45
N PRO A 300 3.71 -2.14 13.21
CA PRO A 300 4.30 -3.31 13.85
C PRO A 300 3.53 -3.68 15.12
N VAL A 301 3.46 -4.97 15.44
CA VAL A 301 3.11 -5.41 16.80
C VAL A 301 4.32 -5.21 17.72
N VAL A 302 4.16 -4.36 18.73
CA VAL A 302 5.18 -4.04 19.74
C VAL A 302 4.84 -4.75 21.04
N VAL A 303 5.71 -5.66 21.49
CA VAL A 303 5.52 -6.47 22.71
C VAL A 303 6.09 -5.68 23.88
N ARG A 304 5.20 -4.98 24.59
CA ARG A 304 5.46 -4.21 25.79
C ARG A 304 4.42 -4.54 26.87
N PRO A 305 4.63 -4.21 28.15
CA PRO A 305 3.57 -4.38 29.15
C PRO A 305 2.23 -3.77 28.69
N GLY A 306 1.13 -4.51 28.88
CA GLY A 306 -0.23 -4.10 28.50
C GLY A 306 -0.58 -4.25 27.01
N TRP A 307 0.34 -4.67 26.14
CA TRP A 307 0.11 -4.68 24.69
C TRP A 307 -1.13 -5.51 24.27
N GLU A 308 -1.38 -6.66 24.88
CA GLU A 308 -2.53 -7.51 24.53
C GLU A 308 -3.88 -6.84 24.80
N GLU A 309 -3.99 -6.11 25.92
CA GLU A 309 -5.18 -5.37 26.27
C GLU A 309 -5.43 -4.25 25.26
N ASP A 310 -4.39 -3.49 24.94
CA ASP A 310 -4.44 -2.37 23.99
C ASP A 310 -4.81 -2.84 22.57
N TRP A 311 -4.28 -3.98 22.13
CA TRP A 311 -4.68 -4.60 20.87
C TRP A 311 -6.12 -5.11 20.91
N GLY A 312 -6.54 -5.72 22.03
CA GLY A 312 -7.93 -6.14 22.23
C GLY A 312 -8.91 -4.96 22.13
N GLN A 313 -8.57 -3.82 22.74
CA GLN A 313 -9.37 -2.58 22.65
C GLN A 313 -9.45 -2.06 21.21
N LEU A 314 -8.33 -2.01 20.48
CA LEU A 314 -8.32 -1.62 19.07
C LEU A 314 -9.22 -2.53 18.22
N LEU A 315 -9.12 -3.84 18.39
CA LEU A 315 -9.89 -4.82 17.61
C LEU A 315 -11.39 -4.72 17.89
N ARG A 316 -11.79 -4.55 19.16
CA ARG A 316 -13.20 -4.27 19.51
C ARG A 316 -13.69 -2.98 18.88
N HIS A 317 -12.89 -1.92 18.95
CA HIS A 317 -13.24 -0.66 18.30
C HIS A 317 -13.44 -0.82 16.79
N MET A 318 -12.54 -1.53 16.11
CA MET A 318 -12.69 -1.86 14.68
C MET A 318 -13.98 -2.64 14.42
N ASP A 319 -14.32 -3.61 15.26
CA ASP A 319 -15.59 -4.33 15.17
C ASP A 319 -16.78 -3.39 15.38
N ASP A 320 -16.75 -2.49 16.36
CA ASP A 320 -17.88 -1.61 16.66
C ASP A 320 -18.18 -0.61 15.53
N VAL A 321 -17.14 -0.09 14.85
CA VAL A 321 -17.30 1.06 13.95
C VAL A 321 -17.22 0.75 12.46
N LEU A 322 -16.62 -0.37 12.05
CA LEU A 322 -16.51 -0.68 10.63
C LEU A 322 -17.85 -1.18 10.06
N PRO A 323 -18.30 -0.66 8.92
CA PRO A 323 -19.53 -1.14 8.28
C PRO A 323 -19.43 -2.60 7.83
N ALA A 324 -20.57 -3.28 7.73
CA ALA A 324 -20.66 -4.68 7.31
C ALA A 324 -19.94 -4.95 5.98
N ALA A 325 -20.11 -4.08 4.96
CA ALA A 325 -19.45 -4.22 3.66
C ALA A 325 -17.92 -4.25 3.76
N VAL A 326 -17.32 -3.49 4.68
CA VAL A 326 -15.87 -3.56 4.94
C VAL A 326 -15.52 -4.90 5.58
N LYS A 327 -16.26 -5.30 6.62
CA LYS A 327 -16.02 -6.55 7.36
C LYS A 327 -16.14 -7.81 6.48
N GLU A 328 -17.00 -7.78 5.47
CA GLU A 328 -17.23 -8.92 4.55
C GLU A 328 -16.03 -9.24 3.66
N GLN A 329 -15.24 -8.24 3.27
CA GLN A 329 -14.10 -8.44 2.35
C GLN A 329 -12.72 -8.20 2.99
N ALA A 330 -12.65 -7.45 4.09
CA ALA A 330 -11.37 -7.04 4.66
C ALA A 330 -10.58 -8.21 5.22
N ALA A 331 -9.27 -8.16 5.04
CA ALA A 331 -8.34 -9.09 5.65
C ALA A 331 -7.17 -8.34 6.29
N ALA A 332 -6.50 -9.00 7.24
CA ALA A 332 -5.36 -8.48 7.97
C ALA A 332 -4.04 -9.14 7.58
N GLU A 333 -2.98 -8.36 7.67
CA GLU A 333 -1.61 -8.84 7.79
C GLU A 333 -1.11 -8.52 9.20
N VAL A 334 -0.36 -9.42 9.83
CA VAL A 334 0.25 -9.18 11.15
C VAL A 334 1.76 -9.23 11.02
N ILE A 335 2.44 -8.17 11.47
CA ILE A 335 3.88 -8.06 11.35
C ILE A 335 4.48 -7.65 12.70
N MET A 336 5.27 -8.54 13.29
CA MET A 336 5.98 -8.26 14.53
C MET A 336 7.13 -7.27 14.30
N LEU A 337 7.42 -6.44 15.29
CA LEU A 337 8.53 -5.49 15.23
C LEU A 337 9.86 -6.18 14.86
N THR A 338 10.51 -5.63 13.84
CA THR A 338 11.93 -5.88 13.55
C THR A 338 12.65 -4.54 13.59
N HIS A 339 13.55 -4.37 14.56
CA HIS A 339 14.30 -3.13 14.78
C HIS A 339 15.74 -3.29 14.29
N ASN A 340 16.57 -2.25 14.41
CA ASN A 340 17.97 -2.26 14.01
C ASN A 340 18.81 -1.40 14.97
N LYS A 341 20.07 -1.78 15.18
CA LYS A 341 20.97 -1.15 16.15
C LYS A 341 21.28 0.31 15.79
N ASP A 342 21.65 0.57 14.55
CA ASP A 342 21.98 1.91 14.07
C ASP A 342 20.77 2.86 14.15
N LEU A 343 19.54 2.34 13.90
CA LEU A 343 18.31 3.10 14.11
C LEU A 343 18.03 3.36 15.61
N HIS A 344 18.31 2.38 16.48
CA HIS A 344 18.21 2.58 17.93
C HIS A 344 19.17 3.70 18.40
N GLU A 345 20.43 3.65 17.99
CA GLU A 345 21.44 4.67 18.32
C GLU A 345 21.00 6.07 17.85
N LEU A 346 20.43 6.16 16.65
CA LEU A 346 19.83 7.41 16.18
C LEU A 346 18.64 7.83 17.05
N ASN A 347 17.71 6.91 17.31
CA ASN A 347 16.49 7.20 18.07
C ASN A 347 16.77 7.66 19.49
N LEU A 348 17.86 7.20 20.14
CA LEU A 348 18.30 7.74 21.43
C LEU A 348 18.57 9.25 21.39
N ALA A 349 18.98 9.80 20.25
CA ALA A 349 19.28 11.21 20.09
C ALA A 349 18.06 12.07 19.71
N TRP A 350 17.07 11.56 18.94
CA TRP A 350 15.91 12.38 18.50
C TRP A 350 14.56 11.98 19.12
N HIS A 351 14.38 10.71 19.52
CA HIS A 351 13.14 10.22 20.12
C HIS A 351 13.38 9.09 21.13
N PRO A 352 14.11 9.37 22.23
CA PRO A 352 14.55 8.34 23.17
C PRO A 352 13.39 7.58 23.84
N ARG A 353 12.24 8.25 24.03
CA ARG A 353 11.04 7.62 24.61
C ARG A 353 10.49 6.48 23.76
N ALA A 354 10.67 6.51 22.43
CA ALA A 354 10.27 5.40 21.58
C ALA A 354 11.12 4.15 21.85
N GLU A 355 12.39 4.32 22.24
CA GLU A 355 13.30 3.20 22.48
C GLU A 355 13.00 2.42 23.76
N GLU A 356 12.25 3.01 24.71
CA GLU A 356 11.72 2.30 25.89
C GLU A 356 10.87 1.08 25.51
N VAL A 357 10.22 1.11 24.34
CA VAL A 357 9.36 0.03 23.85
C VAL A 357 9.92 -0.69 22.62
N LEU A 358 10.75 -0.01 21.80
CA LEU A 358 11.32 -0.59 20.59
C LEU A 358 12.58 -1.41 20.84
N TRP A 359 13.42 -1.02 21.81
CA TRP A 359 14.68 -1.68 22.12
C TRP A 359 14.56 -2.52 23.39
N ARG A 360 14.39 -3.83 23.21
CA ARG A 360 14.13 -4.79 24.28
C ARG A 360 15.12 -5.96 24.20
N PRO A 361 16.40 -5.77 24.57
CA PRO A 361 17.41 -6.84 24.49
C PRO A 361 17.06 -8.11 25.28
N ASP A 362 16.24 -7.98 26.32
CA ASP A 362 15.67 -9.09 27.07
C ASP A 362 14.76 -9.98 26.20
N LEU A 363 13.93 -9.38 25.34
CA LEU A 363 13.00 -10.08 24.45
C LEU A 363 13.51 -10.27 23.01
N GLN A 364 14.65 -9.67 22.65
CA GLN A 364 15.15 -9.60 21.28
C GLN A 364 16.42 -10.42 21.06
N GLN A 365 16.64 -10.81 19.81
CA GLN A 365 17.84 -11.48 19.31
C GLN A 365 18.28 -10.89 17.97
N ALA A 366 19.56 -11.09 17.63
CA ALA A 366 20.08 -10.74 16.32
C ALA A 366 19.41 -11.53 15.19
N LYS A 367 19.23 -10.87 14.05
CA LYS A 367 18.68 -11.43 12.80
C LYS A 367 19.50 -10.89 11.62
N ARG A 368 20.01 -11.78 10.78
CA ARG A 368 20.46 -11.41 9.45
C ARG A 368 19.29 -11.53 8.47
N SER A 369 18.94 -10.44 7.81
CA SER A 369 17.89 -10.41 6.79
C SER A 369 18.40 -10.95 5.45
N GLU A 370 17.50 -11.34 4.55
CA GLU A 370 17.83 -11.90 3.22
C GLU A 370 18.72 -10.96 2.39
N ASN A 371 18.56 -9.65 2.57
CA ASN A 371 19.38 -8.63 1.94
C ASN A 371 20.75 -8.42 2.62
N GLY A 372 21.12 -9.27 3.60
CA GLY A 372 22.37 -9.21 4.35
C GLY A 372 22.38 -8.27 5.56
N SER A 373 21.38 -7.39 5.72
CA SER A 373 21.33 -6.42 6.81
C SER A 373 21.21 -7.07 8.19
N LEU A 374 21.98 -6.57 9.16
CA LEU A 374 21.87 -6.94 10.57
C LEU A 374 20.70 -6.19 11.22
N ASN A 375 19.79 -6.92 11.85
CA ASN A 375 18.60 -6.41 12.52
C ASN A 375 18.45 -7.10 13.88
N VAL A 376 17.50 -6.62 14.68
CA VAL A 376 17.02 -7.31 15.87
C VAL A 376 15.54 -7.65 15.70
N ARG A 377 15.13 -8.81 16.20
CA ARG A 377 13.74 -9.27 16.22
C ARG A 377 13.44 -9.89 17.58
N TYR A 378 12.17 -10.08 17.92
CA TYR A 378 11.83 -10.90 19.09
C TYR A 378 12.43 -12.31 18.98
N ARG A 379 12.82 -12.88 20.13
CA ARG A 379 13.31 -14.26 20.20
C ARG A 379 12.25 -15.21 19.67
N ASN A 380 12.69 -16.34 19.12
CA ASN A 380 11.79 -17.21 18.36
C ASN A 380 10.54 -17.66 19.17
N LEU A 381 10.71 -18.01 20.45
CA LEU A 381 9.60 -18.42 21.32
C LEU A 381 8.68 -17.24 21.69
N ASP A 382 9.25 -16.12 22.11
CA ASP A 382 8.49 -14.90 22.45
C ASP A 382 7.68 -14.41 21.24
N LYS A 383 8.29 -14.46 20.06
CA LYS A 383 7.65 -14.13 18.79
C LYS A 383 6.50 -15.07 18.47
N ALA A 384 6.69 -16.38 18.59
CA ALA A 384 5.64 -17.36 18.33
C ALA A 384 4.46 -17.16 19.30
N ALA A 385 4.74 -17.00 20.59
CA ALA A 385 3.74 -16.72 21.61
C ALA A 385 2.98 -15.42 21.33
N ALA A 386 3.67 -14.36 20.91
CA ALA A 386 3.02 -13.09 20.57
C ALA A 386 2.15 -13.20 19.31
N VAL A 387 2.60 -13.91 18.26
CA VAL A 387 1.78 -14.18 17.06
C VAL A 387 0.52 -14.95 17.42
N ASP A 388 0.63 -15.99 18.26
CA ASP A 388 -0.53 -16.76 18.71
C ASP A 388 -1.48 -15.91 19.58
N SER A 389 -0.94 -14.99 20.37
CA SER A 389 -1.73 -14.06 21.17
C SER A 389 -2.51 -13.09 20.29
N VAL A 390 -1.89 -12.50 19.25
CA VAL A 390 -2.62 -11.67 18.27
C VAL A 390 -3.72 -12.47 17.57
N ARG A 391 -3.44 -13.72 17.17
CA ARG A 391 -4.45 -14.58 16.54
C ARG A 391 -5.65 -14.82 17.46
N ARG A 392 -5.41 -15.12 18.75
CA ARG A 392 -6.48 -15.26 19.75
C ARG A 392 -7.26 -13.96 19.92
N LEU A 393 -6.57 -12.83 20.03
CA LEU A 393 -7.21 -11.51 20.17
C LEU A 393 -8.10 -11.19 18.98
N VAL A 394 -7.65 -11.44 17.75
CA VAL A 394 -8.47 -11.26 16.53
C VAL A 394 -9.66 -12.20 16.56
N ALA A 395 -9.47 -13.50 16.84
CA ALA A 395 -10.56 -14.46 16.91
C ALA A 395 -11.64 -14.11 17.96
N SER A 396 -11.24 -13.51 19.09
CA SER A 396 -12.17 -13.14 20.16
C SER A 396 -12.84 -11.78 19.97
N ASN A 397 -12.16 -10.80 19.37
CA ASN A 397 -12.63 -9.41 19.35
C ASN A 397 -13.03 -8.90 17.96
N ALA A 398 -12.56 -9.55 16.89
CA ALA A 398 -12.88 -9.20 15.51
C ALA A 398 -12.85 -10.46 14.62
N PRO A 399 -13.71 -11.46 14.88
CA PRO A 399 -13.67 -12.75 14.17
C PRO A 399 -13.90 -12.66 12.65
N TRP A 400 -14.48 -11.55 12.17
CA TRP A 400 -14.64 -11.24 10.75
C TRP A 400 -13.29 -10.93 10.06
N LEU A 401 -12.28 -10.49 10.81
CA LEU A 401 -11.02 -10.02 10.24
C LEU A 401 -10.06 -11.19 9.98
N ARG A 402 -10.18 -11.80 8.80
CA ARG A 402 -9.32 -12.91 8.38
C ARG A 402 -7.85 -12.50 8.32
N ILE A 403 -6.97 -13.22 9.02
CA ILE A 403 -5.52 -13.02 8.94
C ILE A 403 -4.97 -13.79 7.71
N ARG A 404 -4.47 -13.07 6.70
CA ARG A 404 -3.83 -13.70 5.51
C ARG A 404 -2.47 -14.30 5.85
N TYR A 405 -1.70 -13.60 6.68
CA TYR A 405 -0.45 -14.11 7.25
C TYR A 405 -0.05 -13.33 8.50
N ALA A 406 0.74 -13.97 9.35
CA ALA A 406 1.28 -13.39 10.58
C ALA A 406 2.72 -13.85 10.76
N PHE A 407 3.66 -12.94 10.99
CA PHE A 407 5.07 -13.28 11.12
C PHE A 407 5.92 -12.25 11.85
#